data_AF-A0A1W9WGS9-F1
#
_entry.id   AF-A0A1W9WGS9-F1
#
_cell.length_a   1.000
_cell.length_b   1.000
_cell.length_c   1.000
_cell.angle_alpha   90.00
_cell.angle_beta   90.00
_cell.angle_gamma   90.00
#
_symmetry.space_group_name_H-M   'P 1'
#
loop_
_entity.id
_entity.type
_entity.pdbx_description
1 polymer ?
#
loop_
_entity_poly.entity_id
_entity_poly.type
_entity_poly.pdbx_seq_one_letter_code
_entity_poly.pdbx_strand_id
1 'polypeptide(L)'
;MSVVIGVVIVVLNIISYVVIARVVISWLPIIGFQVSPDNPIIRIVFDITDPIIEPIRPYTTFGMLDLSPIIILFGIFFIIDFLSRM
;
A
#
# COMPACT_ATOMS: atom_id res chain seq x y z
N MET A 1 6.73 13.03 -22.24
CA MET A 1 6.44 13.01 -20.80
C MET A 1 6.29 14.44 -20.30
N SER A 2 5.08 14.86 -19.90
CA SER A 2 4.91 16.18 -19.27
C SER A 2 5.51 16.18 -17.85
N VAL A 3 5.99 17.33 -17.37
CA VAL A 3 6.53 17.46 -15.99
C VAL A 3 5.48 17.05 -14.95
N VAL A 4 4.21 17.40 -15.19
CA VAL A 4 3.09 17.05 -14.32
C VAL A 4 2.93 15.53 -14.19
N ILE A 5 2.95 14.79 -15.31
CA ILE A 5 2.86 13.32 -15.31
C ILE A 5 4.05 12.73 -14.54
N GLY A 6 5.25 13.25 -14.74
CA GLY A 6 6.45 12.81 -14.01
C GLY A 6 6.30 12.95 -12.50
N VAL A 7 5.80 14.09 -12.01
CA VAL A 7 5.56 14.32 -10.58
C VAL A 7 4.51 13.36 -10.03
N VAL A 8 3.42 13.13 -10.75
CA VAL A 8 2.36 12.18 -10.34
C VAL A 8 2.93 10.76 -10.22
N ILE A 9 3.73 10.32 -11.19
CA ILE A 9 4.37 9.00 -11.16
C ILE A 9 5.30 8.88 -9.95
N VAL A 10 6.08 9.91 -9.61
CA VAL A 10 6.94 9.90 -8.43
C VAL A 10 6.12 9.74 -7.14
N VAL A 11 5.02 10.48 -7.00
CA VAL A 11 4.12 10.36 -5.84
C VAL A 11 3.52 8.96 -5.73
N LEU A 12 3.05 8.40 -6.85
CA LEU A 12 2.51 7.04 -6.88
C LEU A 12 3.56 5.98 -6.51
N ASN A 13 4.82 6.16 -6.92
CA ASN A 13 5.91 5.28 -6.49
C ASN A 13 6.19 5.40 -4.99
N ILE A 14 6.15 6.60 -4.41
CA ILE A 14 6.30 6.76 -2.96
C ILE A 14 5.18 6.03 -2.23
N ILE A 15 3.93 6.20 -2.66
CA ILE A 15 2.78 5.51 -2.07
C ILE A 15 2.94 3.98 -2.21
N SER A 16 3.39 3.48 -3.37
CA SER A 16 3.59 2.03 -3.55
C SER A 16 4.62 1.46 -2.57
N TYR A 17 5.72 2.16 -2.29
CA TYR A 17 6.68 1.74 -1.26
C TYR A 17 6.07 1.69 0.15
N VAL A 18 5.22 2.65 0.51
CA VAL A 18 4.52 2.64 1.81
C VAL A 18 3.53 1.48 1.89
N VAL A 19 2.80 1.18 0.80
CA VAL A 19 1.89 0.03 0.75
C VAL A 19 2.67 -1.30 0.80
N ILE A 20 3.85 -1.39 0.19
CA ILE A 20 4.76 -2.55 0.36
C ILE A 20 5.15 -2.71 1.83
N ALA A 21 5.53 -1.62 2.51
CA ALA A 21 5.81 -1.66 3.94
C ALA A 21 4.59 -2.15 4.75
N ARG A 22 3.37 -1.72 4.37
CA ARG A 22 2.12 -2.21 4.98
C ARG A 22 1.93 -3.72 4.79
N VAL A 23 2.20 -4.25 3.59
CA VAL A 23 2.16 -5.71 3.34
C VAL A 23 3.10 -6.43 4.30
N VAL A 24 4.36 -6.02 4.35
CA VAL A 24 5.38 -6.64 5.21
C VAL A 24 4.92 -6.61 6.67
N ILE A 25 4.56 -5.44 7.19
CA ILE A 25 4.13 -5.29 8.59
C ILE A 25 2.89 -6.14 8.90
N SER A 26 1.91 -6.21 7.99
CA SER A 26 0.69 -7.00 8.19
C SER A 26 0.94 -8.51 8.23
N TRP A 27 2.00 -8.98 7.58
CA TRP A 27 2.32 -10.40 7.49
C TRP A 27 3.35 -10.86 8.52
N LEU A 28 4.12 -9.94 9.14
CA LEU A 28 5.05 -10.26 10.24
C LEU A 28 4.39 -11.12 11.35
N PRO A 29 3.16 -10.83 11.82
CA PRO A 29 2.50 -11.68 12.81
C PRO A 29 2.17 -13.09 12.31
N ILE A 30 1.89 -13.25 11.01
CA ILE A 30 1.56 -14.54 10.38
C ILE A 30 2.76 -15.48 10.43
N ILE A 31 3.97 -14.94 10.29
CA ILE A 31 5.23 -15.70 10.35
C ILE A 31 5.85 -15.75 11.76
N GLY A 32 5.10 -15.36 12.81
CA GLY A 32 5.49 -15.51 14.21
C GLY A 32 6.32 -14.35 14.80
N PHE A 33 6.43 -13.21 14.11
CA PHE A 33 7.09 -12.02 14.64
C PHE A 33 6.10 -11.13 15.40
N GLN A 34 6.48 -10.70 16.59
CA GLN A 34 5.67 -9.78 17.37
C GLN A 34 5.84 -8.35 16.87
N VAL A 35 4.72 -7.71 16.53
CA VAL A 35 4.66 -6.33 16.04
C VAL A 35 3.99 -5.48 17.10
N SER A 36 4.70 -4.49 17.65
CA SER A 36 4.13 -3.57 18.63
C SER A 36 3.39 -2.43 17.94
N PRO A 37 2.08 -2.24 18.20
CA PRO A 37 1.30 -1.13 17.62
C PRO A 37 1.82 0.25 18.02
N ASP A 38 2.50 0.36 19.17
CA ASP A 38 3.05 1.61 19.69
C ASP A 38 4.29 2.11 18.93
N ASN A 39 4.80 1.34 17.97
CA ASN A 39 5.93 1.77 17.16
C ASN A 39 5.48 2.90 16.21
N PRO A 40 6.07 4.11 16.31
CA PRO A 40 5.64 5.26 15.52
C PRO A 40 5.77 5.04 14.01
N ILE A 41 6.74 4.23 13.56
CA ILE A 41 6.94 3.92 12.14
C ILE A 41 5.77 3.07 11.61
N ILE A 42 5.35 2.07 12.39
CA ILE A 42 4.21 1.23 12.04
C ILE A 42 2.95 2.08 11.96
N ARG A 43 2.73 2.96 12.95
CA ARG A 43 1.57 3.84 12.95
C ARG A 43 1.53 4.76 11.73
N ILE A 44 2.64 5.38 11.36
CA ILE A 44 2.73 6.24 10.16
C ILE A 44 2.37 5.45 8.89
N VAL A 45 2.88 4.23 8.74
CA VAL A 45 2.52 3.37 7.59
C VAL A 45 1.03 3.12 7.57
N PHE A 46 0.41 2.86 8.72
CA PHE A 46 -1.03 2.61 8.81
C PHE A 46 -1.85 3.87 8.51
N ASP A 47 -1.53 5.00 9.12
CA ASP A 47 -2.20 6.28 8.91
C ASP A 47 -2.18 6.72 7.44
N ILE A 48 -1.09 6.44 6.71
CA ILE A 48 -0.98 6.76 5.28
C ILE A 48 -1.78 5.77 4.42
N THR A 49 -1.78 4.48 4.77
CA THR A 49 -2.33 3.42 3.90
C THR A 49 -3.80 3.12 4.17
N ASP A 50 -4.30 3.34 5.38
CA ASP A 50 -5.67 3.04 5.78
C ASP A 50 -6.71 3.81 4.94
N PRO A 51 -6.57 5.13 4.67
CA PRO A 51 -7.54 5.84 3.81
C PRO A 51 -7.66 5.26 2.39
N ILE A 52 -6.62 4.57 1.90
CA ILE A 52 -6.57 3.96 0.57
C ILE A 52 -7.10 2.52 0.63
N ILE A 53 -6.78 1.79 1.69
CA ILE A 53 -7.03 0.35 1.84
C ILE A 53 -8.40 0.06 2.46
N GLU A 54 -8.80 0.81 3.49
CA GLU A 54 -10.03 0.61 4.26
C GLU A 54 -11.30 0.58 3.40
N PRO A 55 -11.46 1.40 2.34
CA PRO A 55 -12.64 1.36 1.48
C PRO A 55 -12.85 0.03 0.74
N ILE A 56 -11.76 -0.68 0.41
CA ILE A 56 -11.83 -1.95 -0.31
C ILE A 56 -11.78 -3.16 0.62
N ARG A 57 -11.27 -2.97 1.84
CA ARG A 57 -11.02 -4.02 2.84
C ARG A 57 -12.18 -4.97 3.09
N PRO A 58 -13.46 -4.53 3.15
CA PRO A 58 -14.60 -5.42 3.33
C PRO A 58 -14.77 -6.46 2.22
N TYR A 59 -14.25 -6.20 1.02
CA TYR A 59 -14.40 -7.05 -0.15
C TYR A 59 -13.18 -7.93 -0.41
N THR A 60 -12.06 -7.65 0.24
CA THR A 60 -10.74 -8.20 -0.08
C THR A 60 -10.06 -8.91 1.09
N THR A 61 -10.69 -8.92 2.27
CA THR A 61 -10.20 -9.64 3.45
C THR A 61 -10.87 -10.99 3.57
N PHE A 62 -10.08 -12.05 3.67
CA PHE A 62 -10.55 -13.43 3.81
C PHE A 62 -10.01 -14.04 5.11
N GLY A 63 -10.86 -14.12 6.14
CA GLY A 63 -10.45 -14.58 7.47
C GLY A 63 -9.38 -13.67 8.08
N MET A 64 -8.21 -14.22 8.40
CA MET A 64 -7.06 -13.48 8.95
C MET A 64 -6.17 -12.85 7.88
N LEU A 65 -6.43 -13.12 6.60
CA LEU A 65 -5.58 -12.72 5.49
C LEU A 65 -6.20 -11.53 4.75
N ASP A 66 -5.46 -10.43 4.75
CA ASP A 66 -5.84 -9.17 4.13
C ASP A 66 -5.14 -9.02 2.77
N LEU A 67 -5.88 -9.23 1.66
CA LEU A 67 -5.35 -9.05 0.29
C LEU A 67 -5.45 -7.60 -0.21
N SER A 68 -6.10 -6.73 0.56
CA SER A 68 -6.34 -5.33 0.17
C SER A 68 -5.06 -4.58 -0.21
N PRO A 69 -3.96 -4.65 0.56
CA PRO A 69 -2.74 -3.93 0.21
C PRO A 69 -2.14 -4.42 -1.13
N ILE A 70 -2.25 -5.72 -1.42
CA ILE A 70 -1.75 -6.31 -2.68
C ILE A 70 -2.57 -5.80 -3.86
N ILE A 71 -3.89 -5.76 -3.72
CA ILE A 71 -4.79 -5.26 -4.77
C ILE A 71 -4.52 -3.78 -5.05
N ILE A 72 -4.29 -2.97 -4.00
CA ILE A 72 -3.87 -1.57 -4.16
C ILE A 72 -2.54 -1.45 -4.90
N LEU A 73 -1.54 -2.30 -4.60
CA LEU A 73 -0.26 -2.28 -5.32
C LEU A 73 -0.43 -2.53 -6.82
N PHE A 74 -1.22 -3.55 -7.18
CA PHE A 74 -1.52 -3.81 -8.60
C PHE A 74 -2.23 -2.62 -9.26
N GLY A 75 -3.18 -1.99 -8.57
CA GLY A 75 -3.84 -0.78 -9.06
C GLY A 75 -2.88 0.38 -9.29
N ILE A 76 -1.97 0.64 -8.34
CA ILE A 76 -0.96 1.70 -8.47
C ILE A 76 -0.02 1.42 -9.64
N PHE A 77 0.49 0.20 -9.77
CA PHE A 77 1.39 -0.16 -10.87
C PHE A 77 0.72 -0.05 -12.23
N PHE A 78 -0.56 -0.44 -12.32
CA PHE A 78 -1.34 -0.25 -13.53
C PHE A 78 -1.47 1.24 -13.90
N ILE A 79 -1.78 2.10 -12.93
CA ILE A 79 -1.88 3.56 -13.16
C ILE A 79 -0.53 4.14 -13.60
N ILE A 80 0.58 3.72 -12.98
CA ILE A 80 1.93 4.16 -13.37
C ILE A 80 2.24 3.74 -14.81
N ASP A 81 2.04 2.47 -15.16
CA ASP A 81 2.31 1.96 -16.51
C ASP A 81 1.45 2.70 -17.55
N PHE A 82 0.15 2.88 -17.26
CA PHE A 82 -0.77 3.62 -18.11
C PHE A 82 -0.29 5.07 -18.34
N LEU A 83 0.01 5.81 -17.26
CA LEU A 83 0.49 7.20 -17.34
C LEU A 83 1.85 7.32 -18.05
N SER A 84 2.70 6.30 -17.96
CA SER A 84 4.01 6.30 -18.63
C SER A 84 3.94 6.11 -20.14
N ARG A 85 2.84 5.54 -20.64
CA ARG A 85 2.60 5.26 -22.07
C ARG A 85 1.80 6.37 -22.78
N MET A 86 1.22 7.29 -22.02
CA MET A 86 0.55 8.50 -22.53
C MET A 86 1.55 9.58 -22.93
#